data_AF-A0A960UWY0-F1
#
_entry.id   AF-A0A960UWY0-F1
#
_cell.length_a   1.000
_cell.length_b   1.000
_cell.length_c   1.000
_cell.angle_alpha   90.00
_cell.angle_beta   90.00
_cell.angle_gamma   90.00
#
_symmetry.space_group_name_H-M   'P 1'
#
loop_
_entity.id
_entity.type
_entity.pdbx_description
1 polymer ?
#
loop_
_entity_poly.entity_id
_entity_poly.type
_entity_poly.pdbx_seq_one_letter_code
_entity_poly.pdbx_strand_id
1 'polypeptide(L)' 'VGGEIRGSIQARTRVVLLSTGRLYGDIVTPSLIVEDGTVFQGRCTINTPATA' A
#
# COMPACT_ATOMS: atom_id res chain seq x y z
N VAL A 1 8.07 -0.84 -2.62
CA VAL A 1 8.55 -1.74 -1.54
C VAL A 1 8.94 -3.07 -2.16
N GLY A 2 10.19 -3.52 -1.97
CA GLY A 2 10.71 -4.78 -2.54
C GLY A 2 11.10 -5.80 -1.47
N GLY A 3 10.23 -6.04 -0.49
CA GLY A 3 10.46 -6.95 0.63
C GLY A 3 9.18 -7.23 1.40
N GLU A 4 9.30 -7.92 2.53
CA GLU A 4 8.17 -8.22 3.41
C GLU A 4 8.01 -7.13 4.47
N ILE A 5 6.85 -6.47 4.50
CA ILE A 5 6.47 -5.50 5.52
C ILE A 5 5.36 -6.09 6.37
N ARG A 6 5.54 -6.07 7.69
CA ARG A 6 4.50 -6.40 8.66
C ARG A 6 4.24 -5.18 9.54
N GLY A 7 3.07 -4.57 9.40
CA GLY A 7 2.70 -3.37 10.16
C GLY A 7 1.86 -2.37 9.37
N SER A 8 1.64 -1.19 9.97
CA SER A 8 0.84 -0.12 9.37
C SER A 8 1.70 0.80 8.49
N ILE A 9 1.34 0.95 7.22
CA ILE A 9 1.93 1.92 6.30
C ILE A 9 1.01 3.14 6.17
N GLN A 10 1.54 4.34 6.40
CA GLN A 10 0.86 5.59 6.07
C GLN A 10 1.67 6.33 5.00
N ALA A 11 1.05 6.59 3.86
CA ALA A 11 1.64 7.37 2.78
C ALA A 11 0.74 8.56 2.46
N ARG A 12 1.36 9.74 2.32
CA ARG A 12 0.64 10.99 2.06
C ARG A 12 0.29 11.21 0.59
N THR A 13 1.00 10.54 -0.32
CA THR A 13 0.87 10.74 -1.78
C THR A 13 0.47 9.44 -2.48
N ARG A 14 1.38 8.46 -2.52
CA ARG A 14 1.15 7.18 -3.20
C ARG A 14 2.01 6.07 -2.61
N VAL A 15 1.48 4.84 -2.60
CA VAL A 15 2.22 3.60 -2.32
C VAL A 15 2.40 2.82 -3.62
N VAL A 16 3.61 2.27 -3.80
CA VAL A 16 3.93 1.33 -4.89
C VAL A 16 4.47 0.04 -4.29
N LEU A 17 3.69 -1.03 -4.40
CA LEU A 17 4.15 -2.39 -4.16
C LEU A 17 4.80 -2.91 -5.44
N LEU A 18 6.08 -3.26 -5.33
CA LEU A 18 6.87 -3.82 -6.45
C LEU A 18 6.70 -5.33 -6.50
N SER A 19 7.02 -5.99 -7.62
CA SER A 19 6.74 -7.43 -7.84
C SER A 19 7.12 -8.40 -6.72
N THR A 20 8.15 -8.10 -5.90
CA THR A 20 8.57 -8.93 -4.75
C THR A 20 8.02 -8.47 -3.40
N GLY A 21 7.16 -7.45 -3.41
CA GLY A 21 6.58 -6.82 -2.24
C GLY A 21 5.54 -7.70 -1.59
N ARG A 22 5.77 -8.04 -0.32
CA ARG A 22 4.80 -8.71 0.54
C ARG A 22 4.40 -7.76 1.64
N LEU A 23 3.12 -7.54 1.85
CA LEU A 23 2.65 -6.63 2.88
C LEU A 23 1.55 -7.26 3.71
N TYR A 24 1.79 -7.30 5.01
CA TYR A 24 0.89 -7.82 6.02
C TYR A 24 0.55 -6.73 7.03
N GLY A 25 -0.61 -6.10 6.90
CA GLY A 25 -1.04 -5.02 7.80
C GLY A 25 -1.88 -3.94 7.13
N ASP A 26 -2.01 -2.80 7.81
CA ASP A 26 -2.89 -1.72 7.40
C ASP A 26 -2.17 -0.71 6.48
N ILE A 27 -2.71 -0.40 5.31
CA ILE A 27 -2.22 0.68 4.44
C ILE A 27 -3.20 1.84 4.50
N VAL A 28 -2.71 3.05 4.72
CA VAL A 28 -3.46 4.30 4.51
C VAL A 28 -2.73 5.11 3.45
N THR A 29 -3.36 5.30 2.30
CA THR A 29 -2.75 6.06 1.20
C THR A 29 -3.80 6.66 0.26
N PRO A 30 -3.56 7.81 -0.39
CA PRO A 30 -4.49 8.30 -1.41
C PRO A 30 -4.45 7.51 -2.71
N SER A 31 -3.33 6.82 -2.99
CA SER A 31 -3.12 6.11 -4.24
C SER A 31 -2.29 4.86 -3.96
N LEU A 32 -2.84 3.69 -4.27
CA LEU A 32 -2.16 2.41 -4.12
C LEU A 32 -1.94 1.80 -5.50
N ILE A 33 -0.69 1.50 -5.84
CA ILE A 33 -0.31 0.79 -7.05
C ILE A 33 0.40 -0.50 -6.68
N VAL A 34 -0.06 -1.59 -7.28
CA VAL A 34 0.32 -2.96 -6.96
C VAL A 34 0.80 -3.60 -8.24
N GLU A 35 2.06 -4.01 -8.29
CA GLU A 35 2.62 -4.76 -9.41
C GLU A 35 2.26 -6.25 -9.33
N ASP A 36 2.37 -6.93 -10.46
CA ASP A 36 2.18 -8.38 -10.56
C ASP A 36 3.21 -9.15 -9.71
N GLY A 37 2.77 -10.25 -9.09
CA GLY A 37 3.61 -11.07 -8.19
C GLY A 37 3.66 -10.62 -6.73
N THR A 38 3.03 -9.49 -6.40
CA THR A 38 2.93 -8.99 -5.03
C THR A 38 1.94 -9.77 -4.17
N VAL A 39 2.13 -9.71 -2.85
CA VAL A 39 1.16 -10.23 -1.86
C VAL A 39 0.75 -9.09 -0.94
N PHE A 40 -0.56 -8.81 -0.87
CA PHE A 40 -1.13 -7.86 0.06
C PHE A 40 -2.16 -8.57 0.95
N GLN A 41 -1.96 -8.53 2.26
CA GLN A 41 -2.84 -9.14 3.25
C GLN A 41 -3.07 -8.17 4.42
N GLY A 42 -4.24 -7.57 4.49
CA GLY A 42 -4.61 -6.65 5.55
C GLY A 42 -5.63 -5.64 5.07
N ARG A 43 -5.73 -4.50 5.75
CA ARG A 43 -6.73 -3.47 5.45
C ARG A 43 -6.10 -2.31 4.71
N CYS A 44 -6.57 -2.03 3.49
CA CYS A 44 -6.19 -0.82 2.77
C CYS A 44 -7.30 0.21 2.91
N THR A 45 -6.94 1.42 3.34
CA THR A 45 -7.81 2.59 3.40
C THR A 45 -7.30 3.61 2.40
N ILE A 46 -8.06 3.82 1.32
CA ILE A 46 -7.74 4.85 0.34
C ILE A 46 -8.30 6.17 0.84
N ASN A 47 -7.43 7.05 1.31
CA ASN A 47 -7.84 8.37 1.79
C ASN A 47 -7.58 9.37 0.66
N THR A 48 -8.50 9.41 -0.30
CA THR A 48 -8.48 10.45 -1.34
C THR A 48 -8.60 11.81 -0.64
N PRO A 49 -7.67 12.76 -0.82
CA PRO A 49 -8.01 14.15 -0.58
C PRO A 49 -9.16 14.45 -1.54
N ALA A 50 -10.37 14.57 -0.99
CA ALA A 50 -11.52 15.02 -1.76
C ALA A 50 -11.16 16.40 -2.30
N THR A 51 -10.80 16.46 -3.59
CA THR A 51 -10.76 17.72 -4.31
C THR A 51 -12.19 18.23 -4.39
N ALA A 52 -12.46 19.27 -3.60
CA ALA A 52 -13.59 20.17 -3.80
C ALA A 52 -13.37 21.02 -5.06
#